data_AF-A0A7V7BLT1-F1
#
_entry.id   AF-A0A7V7BLT1-F1
#
_cell.length_a   1.000
_cell.length_b   1.000
_cell.length_c   1.000
_cell.angle_alpha   90.00
_cell.angle_beta   90.00
_cell.angle_gamma   90.00
#
_symmetry.space_group_name_H-M   'P 1'
#
loop_
_entity.id
_entity.type
_entity.pdbx_description
1 polymer ?
#
loop_
_entity_poly.entity_id
_entity_poly.type
_entity_poly.pdbx_seq_one_letter_code
_entity_poly.pdbx_strand_id
1 'polypeptide(L)'
;MDKEIIQYHFDELLKTLIILSSPAEKQKDIMGFGNVGEDMLVDFESHFNGVIANHYVETGFLSANEIKKLEEYDRFLDKKCNGQVIEVFTNFDKLKNNSVWEEIRTETFKLLKYISKDNLDIEITREIDKNLEWTITKLIKKK
;
A
#
# COMPACT_ATOMS: atom_id res chain seq x y z
N MET A 1 -1.93 -10.66 -19.64
CA MET A 1 -3.03 -10.06 -18.85
C MET A 1 -3.59 -8.89 -19.64
N ASP A 2 -4.88 -8.57 -19.52
CA ASP A 2 -5.45 -7.39 -20.19
C ASP A 2 -4.81 -6.11 -19.64
N LYS A 3 -4.60 -5.09 -20.50
CA LYS A 3 -4.03 -3.80 -20.10
C LYS A 3 -4.87 -3.12 -19.02
N GLU A 4 -6.20 -3.24 -19.07
CA GLU A 4 -7.09 -2.67 -18.06
C GLU A 4 -6.87 -3.32 -16.68
N ILE A 5 -6.65 -4.64 -16.66
CA ILE A 5 -6.36 -5.39 -15.43
C ILE A 5 -4.98 -4.99 -14.89
N ILE A 6 -3.96 -4.84 -15.75
CA ILE A 6 -2.63 -4.42 -15.32
C ILE A 6 -2.68 -2.99 -14.75
N GLN A 7 -3.42 -2.08 -15.39
CA GLN A 7 -3.64 -0.72 -14.88
C GLN A 7 -4.32 -0.74 -13.51
N TYR A 8 -5.37 -1.56 -13.35
CA TYR A 8 -6.05 -1.73 -12.07
C TYR A 8 -5.07 -2.14 -10.97
N HIS A 9 -4.28 -3.21 -11.19
CA HIS A 9 -3.32 -3.62 -10.16
C HIS A 9 -2.25 -2.56 -9.89
N PHE A 10 -1.81 -1.83 -10.92
CA PHE A 10 -0.84 -0.76 -10.73
C PHE A 10 -1.41 0.39 -9.89
N ASP A 11 -2.66 0.79 -10.16
CA ASP A 11 -3.33 1.85 -9.39
C ASP A 11 -3.55 1.42 -7.94
N GLU A 12 -3.98 0.17 -7.70
CA GLU A 12 -4.11 -0.36 -6.35
C GLU A 12 -2.76 -0.48 -5.62
N LEU A 13 -1.69 -0.93 -6.30
CA LEU A 13 -0.34 -0.92 -5.73
C LEU A 13 0.07 0.49 -5.27
N LEU A 14 -0.15 1.51 -6.11
CA LEU A 14 0.17 2.90 -5.75
C LEU A 14 -0.67 3.38 -4.55
N LYS A 15 -1.96 3.04 -4.51
CA LYS A 15 -2.81 3.35 -3.37
C LYS A 15 -2.28 2.68 -2.10
N THR A 16 -2.01 1.38 -2.12
CA THR A 16 -1.47 0.65 -0.97
C THR A 16 -0.18 1.26 -0.45
N LEU A 17 0.75 1.64 -1.34
CA LEU A 17 1.99 2.33 -0.95
C LEU A 17 1.71 3.71 -0.31
N ILE A 18 0.77 4.49 -0.86
CA ILE A 18 0.37 5.76 -0.25
C ILE A 18 -0.22 5.53 1.15
N ILE A 19 -1.08 4.53 1.32
CA ILE A 19 -1.69 4.17 2.62
C ILE A 19 -0.61 3.72 3.61
N LEU A 20 0.26 2.79 3.21
CA LEU A 20 1.38 2.29 4.02
C LEU A 20 2.32 3.42 4.46
N SER A 21 2.52 4.45 3.63
CA SER A 21 3.33 5.64 3.98
C SER A 21 2.61 6.67 4.86
N SER A 22 1.29 6.55 5.02
CA SER A 22 0.46 7.54 5.70
C SER A 22 0.44 7.36 7.23
N PRO A 23 0.07 8.42 8.00
CA PRO A 23 -0.17 8.30 9.43
C PRO A 23 -1.24 7.24 9.75
N ALA A 24 -1.14 6.64 10.94
CA ALA A 24 -2.05 5.56 11.39
C ALA A 24 -3.53 5.94 11.28
N GLU A 25 -3.87 7.18 11.60
CA GLU A 25 -5.23 7.70 11.51
C GLU A 25 -5.78 7.61 10.09
N LYS A 26 -4.98 7.98 9.09
CA LYS A 26 -5.36 7.89 7.67
C LYS A 26 -5.39 6.44 7.19
N GLN A 27 -4.47 5.60 7.67
CA GLN A 27 -4.50 4.16 7.40
C GLN A 27 -5.82 3.54 7.87
N LYS A 28 -6.22 3.81 9.11
CA LYS A 28 -7.51 3.36 9.66
C LYS A 28 -8.71 3.98 8.94
N ASP A 29 -8.65 5.25 8.57
CA ASP A 29 -9.77 5.93 7.91
C ASP A 29 -10.09 5.32 6.53
N ILE A 30 -9.08 4.77 5.86
CA ILE A 30 -9.19 4.10 4.56
C ILE A 30 -9.57 2.62 4.72
N MET A 31 -8.81 1.87 5.53
CA MET A 31 -9.00 0.42 5.67
C MET A 31 -10.22 0.07 6.56
N GLY A 32 -10.70 1.02 7.36
CA GLY A 32 -11.83 0.83 8.26
C GLY A 32 -11.45 0.20 9.60
N PHE A 33 -12.36 -0.58 10.17
CA PHE A 33 -12.16 -1.28 11.45
C PHE A 33 -11.76 -2.73 11.19
N GLY A 34 -10.71 -3.21 11.85
CA GLY A 34 -10.25 -4.59 11.70
C GLY A 34 -8.73 -4.68 11.75
N ASN A 35 -8.19 -5.62 10.98
CA ASN A 35 -6.77 -5.94 10.95
C ASN A 35 -6.02 -5.02 9.97
N VAL A 36 -6.16 -3.70 10.16
CA VAL A 36 -5.64 -2.65 9.26
C VAL A 36 -4.21 -2.92 8.81
N GLY A 37 -3.34 -3.37 9.71
CA GLY A 37 -1.96 -3.68 9.39
C GLY A 37 -1.81 -4.90 8.47
N GLU A 38 -2.55 -5.97 8.74
CA GLU A 38 -2.56 -7.18 7.93
C GLU A 38 -3.14 -6.91 6.55
N ASP A 39 -4.28 -6.20 6.49
CA ASP A 39 -4.99 -5.88 5.25
C ASP A 39 -4.07 -5.11 4.28
N MET A 40 -3.32 -4.11 4.77
CA MET A 40 -2.38 -3.36 3.94
C MET A 40 -1.22 -4.22 3.39
N LEU A 41 -0.76 -5.22 4.14
CA LEU A 41 0.30 -6.12 3.68
C LEU A 41 -0.24 -7.10 2.63
N VAL A 42 -1.44 -7.64 2.86
CA VAL A 42 -2.14 -8.51 1.90
C VAL A 42 -2.44 -7.78 0.60
N ASP A 43 -2.87 -6.51 0.66
CA ASP A 43 -3.08 -5.69 -0.53
C ASP A 43 -1.77 -5.51 -1.32
N PHE A 44 -0.65 -5.27 -0.63
CA PHE A 44 0.64 -5.11 -1.30
C PHE A 44 1.02 -6.38 -2.06
N GLU A 45 0.96 -7.55 -1.41
CA GLU A 45 1.26 -8.85 -2.05
C GLU A 45 0.31 -9.17 -3.21
N SER A 46 -0.97 -8.80 -3.07
CA SER A 46 -2.00 -9.00 -4.09
C SER A 46 -1.76 -8.18 -5.36
N HIS A 47 -1.15 -7.00 -5.23
CA HIS A 47 -0.89 -6.07 -6.33
C HIS A 47 0.59 -6.01 -6.76
N PHE A 48 1.49 -6.66 -6.03
CA PHE A 48 2.89 -6.80 -6.39
C PHE A 48 3.40 -8.22 -6.08
N ASN A 49 3.39 -9.07 -7.12
CA ASN A 49 3.99 -10.40 -7.10
C ASN A 49 4.70 -10.68 -8.43
N GLY A 50 5.45 -11.78 -8.50
CA GLY A 50 6.29 -12.10 -9.66
C GLY A 50 5.55 -12.14 -11.01
N VAL A 51 4.25 -12.48 -11.04
CA VAL A 51 3.47 -12.47 -12.29
C VAL A 51 3.10 -11.04 -12.69
N ILE A 52 2.57 -10.26 -11.75
CA ILE A 52 2.11 -8.90 -12.00
C ILE A 52 3.29 -7.95 -12.26
N ALA A 53 4.40 -8.12 -11.52
CA ALA A 53 5.61 -7.30 -11.65
C ALA A 53 6.19 -7.33 -13.07
N ASN A 54 6.20 -8.50 -13.73
CA ASN A 54 6.65 -8.61 -15.13
C ASN A 54 5.79 -7.76 -16.06
N HIS A 55 4.47 -7.76 -15.86
CA HIS A 55 3.56 -6.96 -16.67
C HIS A 55 3.73 -5.45 -16.47
N TYR A 56 4.15 -4.99 -15.29
CA TYR A 56 4.49 -3.58 -15.08
C TYR A 56 5.69 -3.11 -15.91
N VAL A 57 6.68 -3.99 -16.11
CA VAL A 57 7.83 -3.71 -16.99
C VAL A 57 7.41 -3.71 -18.45
N GLU A 58 6.67 -4.73 -18.88
CA GLU A 58 6.22 -4.88 -20.27
C GLU A 58 5.35 -3.71 -20.73
N THR A 59 4.54 -3.17 -19.83
CA THR A 59 3.67 -2.01 -20.09
C THR A 59 4.36 -0.65 -19.90
N GLY A 60 5.58 -0.64 -19.34
CA GLY A 60 6.35 0.58 -19.08
C GLY A 60 5.85 1.40 -17.89
N PHE A 61 5.00 0.84 -17.02
CA PHE A 61 4.59 1.50 -15.78
C PHE A 61 5.75 1.64 -14.79
N LEU A 62 6.64 0.65 -14.78
CA LEU A 62 7.86 0.63 -13.98
C LEU A 62 9.04 0.16 -14.82
N SER A 63 10.19 0.76 -14.60
CA SER A 63 11.47 0.26 -15.09
C SER A 63 11.93 -0.97 -14.30
N ALA A 64 12.85 -1.75 -14.87
CA ALA A 64 13.43 -2.90 -14.19
C ALA A 64 14.12 -2.53 -12.85
N ASN A 65 14.69 -1.32 -12.75
CA ASN A 65 15.29 -0.83 -11.50
C ASN A 65 14.23 -0.54 -10.42
N GLU A 66 13.08 0.00 -10.81
CA GLU A 66 11.97 0.26 -9.88
C GLU A 66 11.33 -1.05 -9.40
N ILE A 67 11.21 -2.06 -10.26
CA ILE A 67 10.80 -3.41 -9.84
C ILE A 67 11.77 -4.00 -8.83
N LYS A 68 13.07 -3.96 -9.12
CA LYS A 68 14.08 -4.44 -8.17
C LYS A 68 13.98 -3.71 -6.82
N LYS A 69 13.66 -2.42 -6.82
CA LYS A 69 13.46 -1.64 -5.60
C LYS A 69 12.21 -2.09 -4.83
N LEU A 70 11.12 -2.41 -5.53
CA LEU A 70 9.92 -2.99 -4.90
C LEU A 70 10.19 -4.38 -4.33
N GLU A 71 10.96 -5.23 -5.00
CA GLU A 71 11.38 -6.54 -4.45
C GLU A 71 12.29 -6.40 -3.22
N GLU A 72 13.15 -5.38 -3.17
CA GLU A 72 13.92 -5.05 -1.97
C GLU A 72 13.00 -4.60 -0.82
N TYR A 73 11.94 -3.86 -1.15
CA TYR A 73 10.96 -3.40 -0.18
C TYR A 73 10.08 -4.53 0.34
N ASP A 74 9.68 -5.46 -0.52
CA ASP A 74 8.96 -6.69 -0.18
C ASP A 74 9.74 -7.52 0.86
N ARG A 75 11.03 -7.79 0.58
CA ARG A 75 11.93 -8.45 1.55
C ARG A 75 12.11 -7.66 2.85
N PHE A 76 12.02 -6.33 2.78
CA PHE A 76 12.05 -5.49 3.98
C PHE A 76 10.78 -5.68 4.82
N LEU A 77 9.60 -5.71 4.20
CA LEU A 77 8.33 -5.99 4.87
C LEU A 77 8.37 -7.36 5.55
N ASP A 78 8.78 -8.40 4.82
CA ASP A 78 8.96 -9.75 5.36
C ASP A 78 9.84 -9.75 6.62
N LYS A 79 11.03 -9.12 6.52
CA LYS A 79 11.98 -9.07 7.63
C LYS A 79 11.42 -8.33 8.84
N LYS A 80 10.64 -7.26 8.62
CA LYS A 80 10.08 -6.43 9.69
C LYS A 80 8.89 -7.08 10.37
N CYS A 81 8.06 -7.77 9.60
CA CYS A 81 6.82 -8.38 10.06
C CYS A 81 7.05 -9.79 10.64
N ASN A 82 8.07 -10.50 10.17
CA ASN A 82 8.40 -11.83 10.68
C ASN A 82 8.72 -11.80 12.19
N GLY A 83 8.09 -12.69 12.94
CA GLY A 83 8.25 -12.81 14.39
C GLY A 83 7.57 -11.71 15.22
N GLN A 84 6.82 -10.81 14.59
CA GLN A 84 5.96 -9.88 15.33
C GLN A 84 4.77 -10.61 15.94
N VAL A 85 4.31 -10.12 17.09
CA VAL A 85 3.07 -10.61 17.70
C VAL A 85 1.86 -10.09 16.92
N ILE A 86 0.76 -10.85 16.91
CA ILE A 86 -0.42 -10.56 16.08
C ILE A 86 -1.01 -9.16 16.34
N GLU A 87 -0.91 -8.67 17.58
CA GLU A 87 -1.41 -7.35 17.97
C GLU A 87 -0.70 -6.21 17.23
N VAL A 88 0.51 -6.44 16.70
CA VAL A 88 1.18 -5.44 15.86
C VAL A 88 0.33 -5.12 14.62
N PHE A 89 -0.41 -6.10 14.09
CA PHE A 89 -1.20 -5.96 12.86
C PHE A 89 -2.67 -5.66 13.14
N THR A 90 -3.21 -6.14 14.27
CA THR A 90 -4.65 -6.10 14.57
C THR A 90 -5.06 -5.02 15.57
N ASN A 91 -4.10 -4.40 16.28
CA ASN A 91 -4.39 -3.35 17.26
C ASN A 91 -3.99 -1.96 16.74
N PHE A 92 -4.95 -1.04 16.71
CA PHE A 92 -4.72 0.34 16.24
C PHE A 92 -3.68 1.12 17.06
N ASP A 93 -3.64 0.95 18.38
CA ASP A 93 -2.63 1.61 19.22
C ASP A 93 -1.23 1.09 18.92
N LYS A 94 -1.10 -0.19 18.53
CA LYS A 94 0.16 -0.75 18.04
C LYS A 94 0.48 -0.24 16.64
N LEU A 95 -0.47 -0.19 15.72
CA LEU A 95 -0.29 0.42 14.41
C LEU A 95 0.26 1.85 14.54
N LYS A 96 -0.30 2.63 15.47
CA LYS A 96 0.09 4.03 15.70
C LYS A 96 1.46 4.21 16.35
N ASN A 97 1.78 3.41 17.38
CA ASN A 97 2.92 3.69 18.25
C ASN A 97 4.07 2.69 18.14
N ASN A 98 3.93 1.60 17.37
CA ASN A 98 5.00 0.62 17.19
C ASN A 98 6.06 1.15 16.23
N SER A 99 7.33 1.07 16.61
CA SER A 99 8.47 1.51 15.80
C SER A 99 8.58 0.78 14.46
N VAL A 100 8.14 -0.47 14.36
CA VAL A 100 8.11 -1.24 13.11
C VAL A 100 7.22 -0.54 12.08
N TRP A 101 6.03 -0.09 12.47
CA TRP A 101 5.13 0.62 11.57
C TRP A 101 5.66 1.99 11.19
N GLU A 102 6.36 2.67 12.09
CA GLU A 102 7.02 3.93 11.77
C GLU A 102 8.15 3.76 10.74
N GLU A 103 8.94 2.69 10.88
CA GLU A 103 9.95 2.32 9.90
C GLU A 103 9.32 1.95 8.55
N ILE A 104 8.23 1.17 8.56
CA ILE A 104 7.47 0.83 7.34
C ILE A 104 7.02 2.11 6.65
N ARG A 105 6.31 3.03 7.33
CA ARG A 105 5.86 4.30 6.76
C ARG A 105 7.00 5.08 6.11
N THR A 106 8.11 5.18 6.83
CA THR A 106 9.29 5.91 6.38
C THR A 106 9.91 5.29 5.12
N GLU A 107 10.08 3.97 5.10
CA GLU A 107 10.64 3.26 3.94
C GLU A 107 9.67 3.27 2.75
N THR A 108 8.35 3.16 2.97
CA THR A 108 7.35 3.29 1.91
C THR A 108 7.40 4.68 1.26
N PHE A 109 7.54 5.74 2.07
CA PHE A 109 7.67 7.09 1.55
C PHE A 109 8.93 7.27 0.69
N LYS A 110 10.06 6.69 1.10
CA LYS A 110 11.30 6.69 0.31
C LYS A 110 11.12 5.92 -1.00
N LEU A 111 10.40 4.80 -0.97
CA LEU A 111 10.08 4.02 -2.16
C LEU A 111 9.23 4.83 -3.14
N LEU A 112 8.16 5.49 -2.67
CA LEU A 112 7.32 6.36 -3.51
C LEU A 112 8.13 7.45 -4.20
N LYS A 113 9.09 8.06 -3.49
CA LYS A 113 10.04 9.01 -4.09
C LYS A 113 10.91 8.38 -5.15
N TYR A 114 11.46 7.19 -4.87
CA TYR A 114 12.34 6.48 -5.80
C TYR A 114 11.63 6.19 -7.13
N ILE A 115 10.36 5.78 -7.09
CA ILE A 115 9.56 5.49 -8.30
C ILE A 115 8.86 6.72 -8.90
N SER A 116 9.22 7.92 -8.42
CA SER A 116 8.67 9.21 -8.86
C SER A 116 7.13 9.28 -8.76
N LYS A 117 6.57 8.82 -7.64
CA LYS A 117 5.13 8.81 -7.32
C LYS A 117 4.81 9.51 -6.00
N ASP A 118 5.77 10.21 -5.40
CA ASP A 118 5.59 10.95 -4.16
C ASP A 118 4.73 12.22 -4.31
N ASN A 119 4.43 12.63 -5.54
CA ASN A 119 3.47 13.68 -5.86
C ASN A 119 2.01 13.20 -5.88
N LEU A 120 1.75 11.91 -5.66
CA LEU A 120 0.39 11.35 -5.61
C LEU A 120 -0.15 11.29 -4.18
N ASP A 121 -1.47 11.36 -4.07
CA ASP A 121 -2.23 11.14 -2.85
C ASP A 121 -3.53 10.38 -3.17
N ILE A 122 -4.30 10.04 -2.14
CA ILE A 122 -5.60 9.38 -2.25
C ILE A 122 -6.70 10.34 -1.79
N GLU A 123 -7.70 10.52 -2.65
CA GLU A 123 -8.99 11.05 -2.29
C GLU A 123 -9.89 9.93 -1.78
N ILE A 124 -10.57 10.17 -0.67
CA ILE A 124 -11.42 9.20 0.01
C ILE A 124 -12.86 9.69 -0.12
N THR A 125 -13.74 8.85 -0.67
CA THR A 125 -15.18 9.08 -0.68
C THR A 125 -15.85 7.94 0.06
N ARG A 126 -16.80 8.26 0.95
CA ARG A 126 -17.60 7.26 1.65
C ARG A 126 -19.00 7.24 1.07
N GLU A 127 -19.42 6.07 0.62
CA GLU A 127 -20.78 5.84 0.13
C GLU A 127 -21.52 4.95 1.12
N ILE A 128 -22.68 5.41 1.58
CA ILE A 128 -23.53 4.66 2.50
C ILE A 128 -24.78 4.24 1.73
N ASP A 129 -24.94 2.95 1.51
CA ASP A 129 -26.19 2.36 0.99
C ASP A 129 -26.83 1.50 2.09
N LYS A 130 -27.95 1.98 2.61
CA LYS A 130 -28.70 1.42 3.75
C LYS A 130 -27.83 1.30 5.00
N ASN A 131 -27.20 0.13 5.18
CA ASN A 131 -26.38 -0.26 6.32
C ASN A 131 -24.96 -0.68 5.92
N LEU A 132 -24.59 -0.52 4.64
CA LEU A 132 -23.27 -0.82 4.13
C LEU A 132 -22.56 0.49 3.82
N GLU A 133 -21.39 0.66 4.41
CA GLU A 133 -20.47 1.77 4.15
C GLU A 133 -19.33 1.25 3.27
N TRP A 134 -19.13 1.91 2.13
CA TRP A 134 -18.07 1.60 1.18
C TRP A 134 -17.07 2.75 1.18
N THR A 135 -15.78 2.40 1.32
CA THR A 135 -14.69 3.34 1.08
C THR A 135 -14.27 3.25 -0.37
N ILE A 136 -14.42 4.34 -1.10
CA ILE A 136 -13.92 4.48 -2.47
C ILE A 136 -12.66 5.35 -2.43
N THR A 137 -11.58 4.81 -2.99
CA THR A 137 -10.28 5.50 -3.07
C THR A 137 -9.96 5.86 -4.50
N LYS A 138 -9.45 7.07 -4.71
CA LYS A 138 -9.01 7.56 -6.02
C LYS A 138 -7.65 8.21 -5.93
N LEU A 139 -6.75 7.87 -6.86
CA LEU A 139 -5.46 8.53 -6.98
C LEU A 139 -5.66 9.98 -7.47
N ILE A 140 -5.03 10.92 -6.78
CA ILE A 140 -5.00 12.34 -7.10
C ILE A 140 -3.57 12.86 -7.05
N LYS A 141 -3.32 14.03 -7.65
CA LYS A 141 -2.06 14.75 -7.44
C LYS A 141 -2.16 15.61 -6.18
N LYS A 142 -1.08 15.66 -5.40
CA LYS A 142 -0.92 16.60 -4.29
C LYS A 142 -1.08 18.03 -4.80
N LYS A 143 -1.81 18.85 -4.04
CA LYS A 143 -1.99 20.28 -4.29
C LYS A 143 -0.78 21.08 -3.85
#